data_AF-A0A0C9WXQ1-F1
#
_entry.id   AF-A0A0C9WXQ1-F1
#
_cell.length_a   1.000
_cell.length_b   1.000
_cell.length_c   1.000
_cell.angle_alpha   90.00
_cell.angle_beta   90.00
_cell.angle_gamma   90.00
#
_symmetry.space_group_name_H-M   'P 1'
#
loop_
_entity.id
_entity.type
_entity.pdbx_description
1 polymer ?
#
loop_
_entity_poly.entity_id
_entity_poly.type
_entity_poly.pdbx_seq_one_letter_code
_entity_poly.pdbx_strand_id
1 'polypeptide(L)'
;MHIHNGNRTTSDGVIPLMPNPSNRFTGRIEAIAKLKKYFSINTNDSAQKRKNFLLYGMGGIGKTQICLKFIEEMSDCWHHHTGTQGYL
;
A
#
# COMPACT_ATOMS: atom_id res chain seq x y z
N MET A 1 -34.15 20.76 -6.78
CA MET A 1 -32.91 19.97 -6.95
C MET A 1 -32.65 19.26 -5.64
N HIS A 2 -32.77 17.93 -5.62
CA HIS A 2 -32.66 17.11 -4.40
C HIS A 2 -31.19 16.78 -4.16
N ILE A 3 -30.56 17.39 -3.16
CA ILE A 3 -29.22 17.02 -2.72
C ILE A 3 -29.38 16.01 -1.59
N HIS A 4 -29.14 14.74 -1.90
CA HIS A 4 -29.00 13.70 -0.88
C HIS A 4 -27.74 13.98 -0.05
N ASN A 5 -27.93 14.54 1.13
CA ASN A 5 -26.92 14.74 2.15
C ASN A 5 -26.57 13.38 2.77
N GLY A 6 -25.59 12.69 2.19
CA GLY A 6 -25.06 11.43 2.69
C GLY A 6 -24.39 11.61 4.05
N ASN A 7 -25.14 11.27 5.10
CA ASN A 7 -24.79 10.83 6.45
C ASN A 7 -23.29 10.98 6.81
N ARG A 8 -22.94 12.13 7.40
CA ARG A 8 -21.70 12.29 8.18
C ARG A 8 -21.80 11.42 9.42
N THR A 9 -21.14 10.28 9.42
CA THR A 9 -20.71 9.67 10.69
C THR A 9 -19.63 10.56 11.27
N THR A 10 -19.97 11.23 12.36
CA THR A 10 -19.05 11.90 13.25
C THR A 10 -18.07 10.88 13.80
N SER A 11 -16.92 10.69 13.15
CA SER A 11 -15.74 10.21 13.86
C SER A 11 -15.15 11.43 14.54
N ASP A 12 -14.96 11.40 15.85
CA ASP A 12 -14.16 12.39 16.59
C ASP A 12 -12.97 12.81 15.73
N GLY A 13 -12.75 14.12 15.60
CA GLY A 13 -11.95 14.79 14.55
C GLY A 13 -10.45 14.46 14.47
N VAL A 14 -10.05 13.26 14.90
CA VAL A 14 -8.75 12.64 14.68
C VAL A 14 -8.72 12.08 13.26
N ILE A 15 -8.06 12.80 12.36
CA ILE A 15 -7.70 12.26 11.05
C ILE A 15 -6.68 11.14 11.31
N PRO A 16 -6.94 9.89 10.86
CA PRO A 16 -6.00 8.80 11.07
C PRO A 16 -4.68 9.12 10.33
N LEU A 17 -3.56 8.80 10.97
CA LEU A 17 -2.22 8.99 10.41
C LEU A 17 -2.06 8.33 9.03
N MET A 18 -2.78 7.23 8.82
CA MET A 18 -2.87 6.54 7.55
C MET A 18 -4.35 6.27 7.22
N PRO A 19 -4.85 6.69 6.04
CA PRO A 19 -6.21 6.33 5.64
C PRO A 19 -6.28 4.81 5.40
N ASN A 20 -7.43 4.21 5.69
CA ASN A 20 -7.61 2.78 5.42
C ASN A 20 -7.46 2.48 3.91
N PRO A 21 -6.85 1.34 3.55
CA PRO A 21 -6.98 0.80 2.20
C PRO A 21 -8.47 0.68 1.87
N SER A 22 -8.87 1.23 0.72
CA SER A 22 -10.26 1.13 0.28
C SER A 22 -10.45 -0.19 -0.46
N ASN A 23 -11.39 -1.02 0.01
CA ASN A 23 -11.83 -2.21 -0.73
C ASN A 23 -12.49 -1.86 -2.09
N ARG A 24 -12.87 -0.60 -2.29
CA ARG A 24 -13.39 -0.07 -3.56
C ARG A 24 -12.30 0.44 -4.49
N PHE A 25 -11.05 0.49 -4.05
CA PHE A 25 -9.93 0.85 -4.91
C PHE A 25 -9.63 -0.32 -5.86
N THR A 26 -10.09 -0.18 -7.10
CA THR A 26 -9.92 -1.18 -8.16
C THR A 26 -9.11 -0.61 -9.32
N GLY A 27 -8.57 -1.50 -10.16
CA GLY A 27 -7.70 -1.11 -11.27
C GLY A 27 -6.26 -0.79 -10.84
N ARG A 28 -5.51 -0.09 -11.71
CA ARG A 28 -4.07 0.24 -11.51
C ARG A 28 -3.17 -0.98 -11.25
N ILE A 29 -3.60 -2.14 -11.73
CA ILE A 29 -2.91 -3.43 -11.60
C ILE A 29 -1.48 -3.35 -12.13
N GLU A 30 -1.26 -2.65 -13.25
CA GLU A 30 0.08 -2.48 -13.83
C GLU A 30 1.03 -1.72 -12.90
N ALA A 31 0.53 -0.67 -12.22
CA ALA A 31 1.33 0.09 -11.27
C ALA A 31 1.70 -0.78 -10.07
N ILE A 32 0.75 -1.54 -9.54
CA ILE A 32 0.97 -2.48 -8.44
C ILE A 32 1.96 -3.57 -8.87
N ALA A 33 1.78 -4.18 -10.05
CA ALA A 33 2.67 -5.21 -10.57
C ALA A 33 4.11 -4.69 -10.75
N LYS A 34 4.27 -3.45 -11.23
CA LYS A 34 5.59 -2.81 -11.35
C LYS A 34 6.24 -2.60 -9.98
N LEU A 35 5.48 -2.17 -8.98
CA LEU A 35 5.97 -2.03 -7.60
C LEU A 35 6.38 -3.39 -7.03
N LYS A 36 5.53 -4.41 -7.18
CA LYS A 36 5.83 -5.77 -6.74
C LYS A 36 7.12 -6.29 -7.34
N LYS A 37 7.29 -6.20 -8.66
CA LYS A 37 8.51 -6.62 -9.36
C LYS A 37 9.75 -5.86 -8.87
N TYR A 38 9.64 -4.55 -8.64
CA TYR A 38 10.76 -3.73 -8.16
C TYR A 38 11.21 -4.15 -6.75
N PHE A 39 10.24 -4.41 -5.86
CA PHE A 39 10.48 -4.80 -4.47
C PHE A 39 10.63 -6.30 -4.24
N SER A 40 10.49 -7.15 -5.26
CA SER A 40 10.76 -8.58 -5.14
C SER A 40 12.17 -8.82 -4.61
N ILE A 41 12.30 -9.78 -3.68
CA ILE A 41 13.57 -10.23 -3.13
C ILE A 41 14.24 -11.08 -4.21
N ASN A 42 15.40 -10.64 -4.71
CA ASN A 42 16.26 -11.47 -5.53
C ASN A 42 17.26 -12.15 -4.58
N THR A 43 17.27 -13.48 -4.56
CA THR A 43 18.21 -14.27 -3.73
C THR A 43 19.68 -14.02 -4.09
N ASN A 44 19.92 -13.37 -5.24
CA ASN A 44 21.26 -13.02 -5.74
C ASN A 44 21.67 -11.56 -5.45
N ASP A 45 20.82 -10.73 -4.83
CA ASP A 45 21.22 -9.37 -4.43
C ASP A 45 22.16 -9.46 -3.20
N SER A 46 23.45 -9.26 -3.42
CA SER A 46 24.56 -9.54 -2.48
C SER A 46 24.64 -8.64 -1.23
N ALA A 47 23.67 -7.77 -1.03
CA ALA A 47 23.35 -7.12 0.23
C ALA A 47 21.97 -6.48 0.01
N GLN A 48 21.05 -6.57 0.96
CA GLN A 48 19.72 -5.96 0.83
C GLN A 48 19.85 -4.42 0.74
N LYS A 49 20.10 -3.91 -0.47
CA LYS A 49 20.21 -2.48 -0.73
C LYS A 49 18.83 -1.86 -0.58
N ARG A 50 18.76 -0.72 0.12
CA ARG A 50 17.51 0.05 0.26
C ARG A 50 16.97 0.42 -1.13
N LYS A 51 15.78 -0.07 -1.46
CA LYS A 51 15.05 0.25 -2.70
C LYS A 51 14.07 1.39 -2.41
N ASN A 52 13.98 2.39 -3.31
CA ASN A 52 13.06 3.52 -3.20
C ASN A 52 12.30 3.71 -4.52
N PHE A 53 11.04 4.13 -4.47
CA PHE A 53 10.25 4.42 -5.67
C PHE A 53 9.56 5.79 -5.55
N LEU A 54 9.29 6.43 -6.69
CA LEU A 54 8.52 7.66 -6.77
C LEU A 54 7.23 7.41 -7.55
N LEU A 55 6.10 7.73 -6.93
CA LEU A 55 4.78 7.73 -7.59
C LEU A 55 4.29 9.17 -7.75
N TYR A 56 4.12 9.61 -8.99
CA TYR A 56 3.72 10.97 -9.35
C TYR A 56 2.44 10.97 -10.20
N GLY A 57 1.78 12.13 -10.28
CA GLY A 57 0.54 12.32 -11.03
C GLY A 57 -0.39 13.34 -10.37
N MET A 58 -1.49 13.66 -11.05
CA MET A 58 -2.49 14.64 -10.60
C MET A 58 -3.01 14.37 -9.17
N GLY A 59 -3.46 15.41 -8.47
CA GLY A 59 -4.17 15.28 -7.20
C GLY A 59 -5.39 14.35 -7.33
N GLY A 60 -5.71 13.60 -6.28
CA GLY A 60 -6.91 12.74 -6.25
C GLY A 60 -6.86 11.47 -7.12
N ILE A 61 -5.83 11.26 -7.96
CA ILE A 61 -5.76 10.11 -8.89
C ILE A 61 -5.56 8.73 -8.22
N GLY A 62 -5.46 8.70 -6.89
CA GLY A 62 -5.35 7.46 -6.11
C GLY A 62 -3.92 7.01 -5.76
N LYS A 63 -2.91 7.88 -5.84
CA LYS A 63 -1.51 7.52 -5.50
C LYS A 63 -1.35 6.89 -4.12
N THR A 64 -1.95 7.50 -3.10
CA THR A 64 -1.97 6.96 -1.73
C THR A 64 -2.63 5.58 -1.68
N GLN A 65 -3.74 5.38 -2.40
CA GLN A 65 -4.44 4.10 -2.45
C GLN A 65 -3.62 3.02 -3.15
N ILE A 66 -2.83 3.35 -4.19
CA ILE A 66 -1.86 2.42 -4.80
C ILE A 66 -0.83 1.95 -3.76
N CYS A 67 -0.27 2.87 -2.97
CA CYS A 67 0.70 2.51 -1.93
C CYS A 67 0.08 1.60 -0.86
N LEU A 68 -1.12 1.94 -0.39
CA LEU A 68 -1.84 1.15 0.62
C LEU A 68 -2.16 -0.26 0.11
N LYS A 69 -2.65 -0.36 -1.13
CA LYS A 69 -2.96 -1.65 -1.77
C LYS A 69 -1.70 -2.50 -1.96
N PHE A 70 -0.59 -1.88 -2.38
CA PHE A 70 0.69 -2.57 -2.49
C PHE A 70 1.17 -3.16 -1.15
N ILE A 71 1.08 -2.39 -0.06
CA ILE A 71 1.46 -2.85 1.29
C ILE A 71 0.56 -3.99 1.74
N GLU A 72 -0.75 -3.86 1.56
CA GLU A 72 -1.73 -4.91 1.86
C GLU A 72 -1.36 -6.22 1.14
N GLU A 73 -1.12 -6.17 -0.17
CA GLU A 73 -0.82 -7.35 -0.99
C GLU A 73 0.59 -7.95 -0.81
N MET A 74 1.54 -7.20 -0.27
CA MET A 74 2.92 -7.69 0.01
C MET A 74 3.12 -8.10 1.47
N SER A 75 2.16 -7.79 2.36
CA SER A 75 2.27 -8.05 3.79
C SER A 75 2.59 -9.53 4.09
N ASP A 76 1.87 -10.45 3.45
CA ASP A 76 2.08 -11.90 3.59
C ASP A 76 3.47 -12.36 3.15
N CYS A 77 4.01 -11.74 2.08
CA CYS A 77 5.33 -12.08 1.54
C CYS A 77 6.47 -11.66 2.46
N TRP A 78 6.26 -10.66 3.33
CA TRP A 78 7.28 -10.17 4.25
C TRP A 78 7.29 -10.91 5.58
N HIS A 79 6.15 -11.45 6.02
CA HIS A 79 6.06 -12.16 7.30
C HIS A 79 6.73 -13.55 7.23
N HIS A 80 6.64 -14.23 6.09
CA HIS A 80 7.22 -15.58 5.90
C HIS A 80 8.76 -15.62 6.01
N HIS A 81 9.46 -14.48 5.82
CA HIS A 81 10.92 -14.42 5.86
C HIS A 81 11.50 -14.18 7.27
N THR A 82 10.67 -13.83 8.25
CA THR A 82 11.13 -13.53 9.63
C THR A 82 11.10 -14.75 10.57
N GLY A 83 10.66 -15.93 10.08
CA GLY A 83 10.45 -17.14 10.88
C GLY A 83 11.64 -18.08 11.08
N THR A 84 12.86 -17.74 10.63
CA THR A 84 14.03 -18.62 10.74
C THR A 84 15.27 -17.95 11.33
N GLN A 85 15.12 -17.16 12.39
CA GLN A 85 16.17 -17.00 13.41
C GLN A 85 15.54 -16.70 14.78
N GLY A 86 15.37 -17.74 15.58
CA GLY A 86 14.80 -17.66 16.93
C GLY A 86 15.15 -18.89 17.76
N TYR A 87 16.45 -19.17 17.89
CA TYR A 87 17.01 -19.94 19.01
C TYR A 87 18.18 -19.13 19.57
N LEU A 88 17.90 -18.36 20.62
CA LEU A 88 18.76 -18.10 21.78
C LEU A 88 17.85 -17.76 22.96
#